data_AF-A0A2E8LFI1-F1
#
_entry.id   AF-A0A2E8LFI1-F1
#
_cell.length_a   1.000
_cell.length_b   1.000
_cell.length_c   1.000
_cell.angle_alpha   90.00
_cell.angle_beta   90.00
_cell.angle_gamma   90.00
#
_symmetry.space_group_name_H-M   'P 1'
#
loop_
_entity.id
_entity.type
_entity.pdbx_description
1 polymer ?
#
loop_
_entity_poly.entity_id
_entity_poly.type
_entity_poly.pdbx_seq_one_letter_code
_entity_poly.pdbx_strand_id
1 'polypeptide(L)' 'MSGEHLTRQDLEAGVREVLGDTGGRVEAARVPLLAGAAAVSAVLLGAAFLVGRRLGRRSSTTVEIRRI' A
#
# COMPACT_ATOMS: atom_id res chain seq x y z
N MET A 1 13.82 -42.73 20.27
CA MET A 1 13.30 -41.44 19.78
C MET A 1 12.66 -40.75 20.98
N SER A 2 13.48 -40.10 21.81
CA SER A 2 12.98 -39.40 23.00
C SER A 2 12.22 -38.17 22.51
N GLY A 3 10.93 -38.09 22.84
CA GLY A 3 10.13 -36.91 22.57
C GLY A 3 10.72 -35.75 23.36
N GLU A 4 11.37 -34.82 22.65
CA GLU A 4 11.89 -33.61 23.25
C GLU A 4 10.69 -32.76 23.66
N HIS A 5 10.41 -32.73 24.96
CA HIS A 5 9.31 -31.95 25.49
C HIS A 5 9.70 -30.48 25.41
N LEU A 6 9.10 -29.77 24.46
CA LEU A 6 9.19 -28.31 24.34
C LEU A 6 8.85 -27.67 25.69
N THR A 7 9.85 -27.04 26.31
CA THR A 7 9.65 -26.36 27.58
C THR A 7 9.06 -24.97 27.34
N ARG A 8 8.46 -24.38 28.37
CA ARG A 8 7.98 -23.00 28.31
C ARG A 8 9.10 -22.02 27.93
N GLN A 9 10.33 -22.29 28.38
CA GLN A 9 11.49 -21.45 28.11
C GLN A 9 11.89 -21.51 26.63
N ASP A 10 11.80 -22.68 26.00
CA ASP A 10 12.08 -22.85 24.56
C ASP A 10 11.07 -22.08 23.70
N LEU A 11 9.80 -22.07 24.10
CA LEU A 11 8.77 -21.25 23.46
C LEU A 11 9.01 -19.76 23.64
N GLU A 12 9.38 -19.32 24.84
CA GLU A 12 9.67 -17.91 25.12
C GLU A 12 10.90 -17.42 24.35
N ALA A 13 11.92 -18.26 24.21
CA ALA A 13 13.11 -17.99 23.42
C ALA A 13 12.78 -17.88 21.93
N GLY A 14 12.05 -18.86 21.36
CA GLY A 14 11.65 -18.83 19.94
C GLY A 14 10.73 -17.66 19.60
N VAL A 15 9.78 -17.34 20.48
CA VAL A 15 8.90 -16.17 20.34
C VAL A 15 9.72 -14.87 20.39
N ARG A 16 10.68 -14.76 21.31
CA ARG A 16 11.54 -13.58 21.42
C ARG A 16 12.47 -13.43 20.23
N GLU A 17 12.99 -14.51 19.69
CA GLU A 17 13.83 -14.51 18.50
C GLU A 17 13.05 -14.05 17.25
N VAL A 18 11.85 -14.59 17.06
CA VAL A 18 11.00 -14.22 15.91
C VAL A 18 10.45 -12.81 16.05
N LEU A 19 9.84 -12.45 17.19
CA LEU A 19 9.21 -11.13 17.36
C LEU A 19 10.19 -10.00 17.69
N GLY A 20 11.29 -10.30 18.39
CA GLY A 20 12.29 -9.30 18.78
C GLY A 20 12.98 -8.66 17.57
N ASP A 21 13.31 -9.46 16.55
CA ASP A 21 13.88 -8.96 15.29
C ASP A 21 12.81 -8.34 14.37
N THR A 22 11.60 -8.91 14.36
CA THR A 22 10.53 -8.46 13.45
C THR A 22 9.98 -7.08 13.83
N GLY A 23 9.84 -6.77 15.14
CA GLY A 23 9.33 -5.47 15.58
C GLY A 23 10.19 -4.29 15.11
N GLY A 24 11.51 -4.41 15.21
CA GLY A 24 12.44 -3.38 14.75
C GLY A 24 12.45 -3.20 13.23
N ARG A 25 12.33 -4.31 12.47
CA ARG A 25 12.26 -4.29 11.01
C ARG A 25 10.97 -3.62 10.50
N VAL A 26 9.83 -3.89 11.14
CA VAL A 26 8.54 -3.29 10.79
C VAL A 26 8.57 -1.78 11.04
N GLU A 27 9.09 -1.34 12.19
CA GLU A 27 9.11 0.09 12.52
C GLU A 27 10.07 0.88 11.62
N ALA A 28 11.23 0.32 11.30
CA ALA A 28 12.16 0.89 10.33
C ALA A 28 11.56 0.95 8.91
N ALA A 29 10.76 -0.05 8.52
CA ALA A 29 10.11 -0.11 7.21
C ALA A 29 8.84 0.74 7.13
N ARG A 30 8.24 1.14 8.26
CA ARG A 30 6.94 1.82 8.31
C ARG A 30 6.93 3.11 7.51
N VAL A 31 7.92 3.98 7.71
CA VAL A 31 8.03 5.27 7.00
C VAL A 31 8.25 5.09 5.49
N PRO A 32 9.24 4.31 5.01
CA PRO A 32 9.43 4.11 3.58
C PRO A 32 8.24 3.38 2.92
N LEU A 33 7.58 2.45 3.61
CA LEU A 33 6.37 1.79 3.09
C LEU A 33 5.22 2.79 2.92
N LEU A 34 4.96 3.63 3.92
CA LEU A 34 3.92 4.66 3.82
C LEU A 34 4.24 5.67 2.72
N ALA A 35 5.51 6.08 2.59
CA ALA A 35 5.95 6.98 1.53
C ALA A 35 5.76 6.34 0.14
N GLY A 36 6.12 5.07 -0.02
CA GLY A 36 5.89 4.32 -1.26
C GLY A 36 4.41 4.19 -1.60
N ALA A 37 3.58 3.84 -0.63
CA ALA A 37 2.13 3.74 -0.81
C ALA A 37 1.50 5.09 -1.22
N ALA A 38 1.94 6.18 -0.59
CA ALA A 38 1.50 7.52 -0.94
C ALA A 38 1.93 7.92 -2.36
N ALA A 39 3.18 7.63 -2.75
CA ALA A 39 3.69 7.91 -4.08
C ALA A 39 2.91 7.15 -5.17
N VAL A 40 2.68 5.85 -4.97
CA VAL A 40 1.88 5.02 -5.90
C VAL A 40 0.46 5.57 -6.04
N SER A 41 -0.17 5.93 -4.91
CA SER A 41 -1.52 6.50 -4.91
C SER A 41 -1.59 7.82 -5.68
N ALA A 42 -0.61 8.71 -5.49
CA ALA A 42 -0.54 9.99 -6.21
C ALA A 42 -0.40 9.78 -7.73
N VAL A 43 0.44 8.84 -8.15
CA VAL A 43 0.61 8.50 -9.58
C VAL A 43 -0.69 7.96 -10.18
N LEU A 44 -1.37 7.05 -9.49
CA LEU A 44 -2.63 6.48 -9.96
C LEU A 44 -3.73 7.55 -10.09
N LEU A 45 -3.87 8.42 -9.09
CA LEU A 45 -4.83 9.52 -9.13
C LEU A 45 -4.50 10.51 -10.25
N GLY A 46 -3.22 10.85 -10.42
CA GLY A 46 -2.77 11.71 -11.51
C GLY A 46 -3.07 11.11 -12.89
N ALA A 47 -2.80 9.83 -13.08
CA ALA A 47 -3.10 9.11 -14.31
C ALA A 47 -4.62 9.08 -14.59
N ALA A 48 -5.43 8.72 -13.59
CA ALA A 48 -6.89 8.70 -13.70
C ALA A 48 -7.44 10.09 -14.06
N PHE A 49 -6.95 11.15 -13.42
CA PHE A 49 -7.33 12.53 -13.72
C PHE A 49 -6.97 12.92 -15.16
N LEU A 50 -5.76 12.60 -15.63
CA LEU A 50 -5.33 12.93 -16.99
C LEU A 50 -6.18 12.20 -18.05
N VAL A 51 -6.49 10.92 -17.81
CA VAL A 51 -7.38 10.12 -18.67
C VAL A 51 -8.77 10.74 -18.69
N GLY A 52 -9.36 11.02 -17.52
CA GLY A 52 -10.66 11.67 -17.40
C GLY A 52 -10.71 13.03 -18.10
N ARG A 53 -9.68 13.87 -17.90
CA ARG A 53 -9.54 15.18 -18.55
C ARG A 53 -9.42 15.08 -20.07
N ARG A 54 -8.77 14.04 -20.60
CA ARG A 54 -8.63 13.82 -22.05
C ARG A 54 -9.95 13.38 -22.68
N LEU A 55 -10.68 12.47 -22.02
CA LEU A 55 -11.97 11.99 -22.51
C LEU A 55 -13.07 13.06 -22.37
N GLY A 56 -13.16 13.73 -21.22
CA GLY A 56 -14.18 14.77 -20.98
C GLY A 56 -14.07 15.96 -21.94
N ARG A 57 -12.85 16.32 -22.38
CA ARG A 57 -12.65 17.36 -23.40
C ARG A 57 -13.06 16.93 -24.81
N ARG A 58 -13.01 15.64 -25.12
CA ARG A 58 -13.55 15.10 -26.38
C ARG A 58 -15.07 14.99 -26.34
N SER A 59 -15.63 14.75 -25.16
CA SER A 59 -17.07 14.68 -24.93
C SER A 59 -17.70 16.03 -24.59
N SER A 60 -16.97 17.14 -24.76
CA SER A 60 -17.50 18.50 -24.63
C SER A 60 -18.68 18.66 -25.59
N THR A 61 -19.90 18.65 -25.03
CA THR A 61 -21.18 18.86 -25.69
C THR A 61 -21.04 19.89 -26.80
N THR A 62 -21.16 19.45 -28.06
CA THR A 62 -21.32 20.37 -29.19
C THR A 62 -22.65 21.08 -28.96
N VAL A 63 -22.60 22.32 -28.50
CA VAL A 63 -23.79 23.14 -28.34
C VAL A 63 -24.18 23.58 -29.75
N GLU A 64 -25.08 22.84 -30.41
CA GLU A 64 -25.71 23.34 -31.62
C GLU A 64 -26.54 24.56 -31.24
N ILE A 65 -25.98 25.75 -31.50
CA ILE A 65 -26.70 27.02 -31.33
C ILE A 65 -27.75 27.09 -32.43
N ARG A 66 -28.96 26.63 -32.13
CA ARG A 66 -30.12 26.80 -33.02
C ARG A 66 -30.65 28.22 -32.81
N ARG A 67 -30.31 29.14 -33.73
CA ARG A 67 -30.99 30.44 -33.80
C ARG A 67 -32.39 30.23 -34.37
N ILE A 68 -33.40 30.62 -33.59
CA ILE A 68 -34.78 30.88 -34.01
C ILE A 68 -34.92 32.34 -34.42
#